data_AF-A0A9E1XR81-F1
#
_entry.id   AF-A0A9E1XR81-F1
#
_cell.length_a   1.000
_cell.length_b   1.000
_cell.length_c   1.000
_cell.angle_alpha   90.00
_cell.angle_beta   90.00
_cell.angle_gamma   90.00
#
_symmetry.space_group_name_H-M   'P 1'
#
loop_
_entity.id
_entity.type
_entity.pdbx_description
1 polymer ?
#
loop_
_entity_poly.entity_id
_entity_poly.type
_entity_poly.pdbx_seq_one_letter_code
_entity_poly.pdbx_strand_id
1 'polypeptide(L)'
;AQLWDETNGYFREALETPGFGPEANALALSMGLVTQEQALRIAPHFRKIGHGKFQSLVSRGRFTYRFAQSGLQTLFDHNWLRLLDPGWQGAWTTTECMGMLTKGWGDESHPDTAIAGHFSAFLLGVRPTAPGYARFVVEPQPTREVRWAKGIVPTPHGPIRVEWQCEDNAFQLSVRVPPGTTADLRLPPAGRVLVDGREGTLEGLPEGLYKIEMQDVSPDAWADPTTAAGTSLGSGQRVKASSSHEAGGFGAAYLLAPRGEAAKKGYSSGPHATAEVEEWLEVDLGEAKELARIVLEPRRDTPAASGGLAGFPRTFQVELATEPGNYQTAATFTDFPAPSNAGVTVDLYTVIGYPSAHYIRVAATRLGEPARDEAGVYRLQLRRLRVEYP
;
A
#
# COMPACT_ATOMS: atom_id res chain seq x y z
N ALA A 1 -10.37 -17.02 26.34
CA ALA A 1 -10.60 -18.34 25.72
C ALA A 1 -12.03 -18.52 25.20
N GLN A 2 -13.08 -17.99 25.85
CA GLN A 2 -14.46 -18.29 25.43
C GLN A 2 -14.96 -17.55 24.16
N LEU A 3 -14.40 -16.37 23.84
CA LEU A 3 -14.84 -15.58 22.68
C LEU A 3 -13.94 -15.71 21.45
N TRP A 4 -12.73 -16.25 21.58
CA TRP A 4 -11.86 -16.46 20.42
C TRP A 4 -12.40 -17.61 19.57
N ASP A 5 -12.67 -17.33 18.30
CA ASP A 5 -13.08 -18.33 17.32
C ASP A 5 -11.87 -18.84 16.55
N GLU A 6 -11.39 -20.02 16.93
CA GLU A 6 -10.21 -20.63 16.30
C GLU A 6 -10.44 -21.01 14.84
N THR A 7 -11.69 -21.24 14.42
CA THR A 7 -11.99 -21.57 13.02
C THR A 7 -11.95 -20.30 12.17
N ASN A 8 -12.64 -19.26 12.64
CA ASN A 8 -12.83 -18.05 11.86
C ASN A 8 -11.71 -17.02 12.03
N GLY A 9 -10.89 -17.12 13.08
CA GLY A 9 -9.71 -16.28 13.28
C GLY A 9 -9.99 -14.90 13.86
N TYR A 10 -11.05 -14.77 14.66
CA TYR A 10 -11.42 -13.51 15.31
C TYR A 10 -12.12 -13.75 16.66
N PHE A 11 -12.30 -12.68 17.44
CA PHE A 11 -13.23 -12.72 18.57
C PHE A 11 -14.67 -12.60 18.10
N ARG A 12 -15.52 -13.47 18.63
CA ARG A 12 -16.97 -13.38 18.50
C ARG A 12 -17.47 -12.12 19.20
N GLU A 13 -18.51 -11.51 18.67
CA GLU A 13 -19.19 -10.39 19.31
C GLU A 13 -19.72 -10.79 20.69
N ALA A 14 -20.44 -11.92 20.76
CA ALA A 14 -20.93 -12.52 21.99
C ALA A 14 -21.06 -14.05 21.84
N LEU A 15 -21.37 -14.76 22.92
CA LEU A 15 -21.64 -16.20 22.86
C LEU A 15 -22.97 -16.48 22.14
N GLU A 16 -23.95 -15.60 22.37
CA GLU A 16 -25.29 -15.63 21.81
C GLU A 16 -25.31 -15.12 20.37
N THR A 17 -24.31 -14.32 19.98
CA THR A 17 -24.16 -13.75 18.64
C THR A 17 -22.74 -14.03 18.14
N PRO A 18 -22.45 -15.26 17.67
CA PRO A 18 -21.09 -15.73 17.40
C PRO A 18 -20.47 -15.17 16.10
N GLY A 19 -20.94 -14.02 15.62
CA GLY A 19 -20.41 -13.33 14.45
C GLY A 19 -19.15 -12.51 14.75
N PHE A 20 -18.55 -11.96 13.71
CA PHE A 20 -17.44 -11.02 13.85
C PHE A 20 -17.93 -9.70 14.48
N GLY A 21 -17.47 -9.40 15.69
CA GLY A 21 -17.74 -8.12 16.36
C GLY A 21 -16.65 -7.09 16.05
N PRO A 22 -16.87 -6.11 15.16
CA PRO A 22 -15.82 -5.16 14.77
C PRO A 22 -15.30 -4.34 15.96
N GLU A 23 -16.15 -4.03 16.94
CA GLU A 23 -15.80 -3.24 18.12
C GLU A 23 -14.81 -3.97 19.03
N ALA A 24 -15.14 -5.22 19.40
CA ALA A 24 -14.32 -6.04 20.29
C ALA A 24 -12.96 -6.35 19.66
N ASN A 25 -12.95 -6.68 18.37
CA ASN A 25 -11.72 -6.96 17.64
C ASN A 25 -10.87 -5.70 17.45
N ALA A 26 -11.50 -4.55 17.14
CA ALA A 26 -10.77 -3.29 16.95
C ALA A 26 -10.12 -2.86 18.27
N LEU A 27 -10.85 -3.00 19.38
CA LEU A 27 -10.32 -2.75 20.71
C LEU A 27 -9.16 -3.69 21.02
N ALA A 28 -9.33 -5.01 20.81
CA ALA A 28 -8.29 -6.01 21.06
C ALA A 28 -7.00 -5.73 20.28
N LEU A 29 -7.11 -5.33 19.01
CA LEU A 29 -5.94 -4.91 18.23
C LEU A 29 -5.34 -3.60 18.78
N SER A 30 -6.15 -2.56 18.95
CA SER A 30 -5.69 -1.22 19.34
C SER A 30 -4.96 -1.17 20.68
N MET A 31 -5.30 -2.10 21.57
CA MET A 31 -4.77 -2.23 22.92
C MET A 31 -3.63 -3.26 23.02
N GLY A 32 -3.25 -3.92 21.91
CA GLY A 32 -2.17 -4.90 21.93
C GLY A 32 -2.51 -6.19 22.70
N LEU A 33 -3.79 -6.60 22.73
CA LEU A 33 -4.28 -7.72 23.55
C LEU A 33 -4.21 -9.10 22.86
N VAL A 34 -3.64 -9.18 21.67
CA VAL A 34 -3.57 -10.42 20.87
C VAL A 34 -2.13 -10.71 20.45
N THR A 35 -1.88 -11.93 19.99
CA THR A 35 -0.59 -12.25 19.37
C THR A 35 -0.49 -11.67 17.96
N GLN A 36 0.72 -11.59 17.40
CA GLN A 36 0.94 -11.20 15.99
C GLN A 36 0.17 -12.11 15.03
N GLU A 37 0.12 -13.42 15.32
CA GLU A 37 -0.61 -14.42 14.52
C GLU A 37 -2.12 -14.19 14.55
N GLN A 38 -2.66 -13.91 15.73
CA GLN A 38 -4.07 -13.54 15.86
C GLN A 38 -4.37 -12.23 15.15
N ALA A 39 -3.50 -11.23 15.27
CA ALA A 39 -3.66 -9.95 14.58
C ALA A 39 -3.72 -10.11 13.06
N LEU A 40 -2.85 -10.95 12.48
CA LEU A 40 -2.86 -11.30 11.05
C LEU A 40 -4.18 -11.94 10.61
N ARG A 41 -4.80 -12.73 11.49
CA ARG A 41 -6.09 -13.39 11.21
C ARG A 41 -7.26 -12.43 11.36
N ILE A 42 -7.24 -11.55 12.36
CA ILE A 42 -8.29 -10.57 12.61
C ILE A 42 -8.31 -9.49 11.52
N ALA A 43 -7.15 -8.95 11.14
CA ALA A 43 -7.06 -7.74 10.32
C ALA A 43 -7.84 -7.81 8.98
N PRO A 44 -7.84 -8.92 8.23
CA PRO A 44 -8.62 -9.07 6.99
C PRO A 44 -10.15 -9.03 7.18
N HIS A 45 -10.68 -9.24 8.39
CA HIS A 45 -12.13 -9.19 8.63
C HIS A 45 -12.67 -7.77 8.69
N PHE A 46 -11.81 -6.77 8.95
CA PHE A 46 -12.20 -5.37 8.91
C PHE A 46 -12.38 -4.91 7.47
N ARG A 47 -13.65 -4.83 7.05
CA ARG A 47 -14.08 -4.09 5.86
C ARG A 47 -14.17 -2.59 6.19
N LYS A 48 -14.64 -1.78 5.24
CA LYS A 48 -14.99 -0.37 5.49
C LYS A 48 -16.00 -0.26 6.64
N ILE A 49 -15.57 0.28 7.78
CA ILE A 49 -16.47 0.54 8.91
C ILE A 49 -17.03 1.95 8.76
N GLY A 50 -18.35 2.07 8.71
CA GLY A 50 -19.01 3.38 8.61
C GLY A 50 -18.73 4.28 9.82
N HIS A 51 -18.54 3.69 11.00
CA HIS A 51 -18.41 4.40 12.26
C HIS A 51 -16.96 4.82 12.57
N GLY A 52 -16.70 6.13 12.66
CA GLY A 52 -15.34 6.69 12.78
C GLY A 52 -14.54 6.22 14.01
N LYS A 53 -15.19 6.04 15.16
CA LYS A 53 -14.55 5.54 16.40
C LYS A 53 -13.89 4.17 16.19
N PHE A 54 -14.64 3.22 15.62
CA PHE A 54 -14.13 1.87 15.38
C PHE A 54 -13.10 1.86 14.27
N GLN A 55 -13.31 2.64 13.21
CA GLN A 55 -12.30 2.81 12.15
C GLN A 55 -10.97 3.34 12.71
N SER A 56 -11.01 4.32 13.62
CA SER A 56 -9.82 4.85 14.30
C SER A 56 -9.14 3.77 15.14
N LEU A 57 -9.90 2.98 15.90
CA LEU A 57 -9.36 1.84 16.67
C LEU A 57 -8.74 0.77 15.77
N VAL A 58 -9.35 0.44 14.64
CA VAL A 58 -8.79 -0.50 13.66
C VAL A 58 -7.48 0.03 13.10
N SER A 59 -7.43 1.30 12.69
CA SER A 59 -6.20 1.92 12.18
C SER A 59 -5.08 1.84 13.22
N ARG A 60 -5.37 2.26 14.46
CA ARG A 60 -4.45 2.14 15.58
C ARG A 60 -3.98 0.70 15.78
N GLY A 61 -4.92 -0.25 15.77
CA GLY A 61 -4.64 -1.67 15.93
C GLY A 61 -3.70 -2.21 14.86
N ARG A 62 -3.96 -1.89 13.59
CA ARG A 62 -3.07 -2.25 12.47
C ARG A 62 -1.66 -1.69 12.68
N PHE A 63 -1.51 -0.42 13.04
CA PHE A 63 -0.21 0.16 13.37
C PHE A 63 0.48 -0.51 14.57
N THR A 64 -0.27 -0.85 15.63
CA THR A 64 0.26 -1.56 16.81
C THR A 64 0.97 -2.87 16.43
N TYR A 65 0.46 -3.59 15.43
CA TYR A 65 1.06 -4.84 14.92
C TYR A 65 1.92 -4.66 13.67
N ARG A 66 2.34 -3.42 13.37
CA ARG A 66 3.19 -3.06 12.21
C ARG A 66 2.55 -3.31 10.85
N PHE A 67 1.21 -3.33 10.79
CA PHE A 67 0.45 -3.34 9.54
C PHE A 67 0.25 -1.89 9.06
N ALA A 68 1.35 -1.19 8.85
CA ALA A 68 1.35 0.26 8.67
C ALA A 68 0.61 0.72 7.41
N GLN A 69 0.81 0.01 6.30
CA GLN A 69 0.17 0.32 5.03
C GLN A 69 -1.34 0.22 5.14
N SER A 70 -1.86 -0.90 5.66
CA SER A 70 -3.29 -1.09 5.83
C SER A 70 -3.86 -0.24 6.97
N GLY A 71 -3.06 0.09 7.99
CA GLY A 71 -3.42 1.02 9.06
C GLY A 71 -3.63 2.44 8.55
N LEU A 72 -2.76 2.92 7.66
CA LEU A 72 -2.93 4.20 6.96
C LEU A 72 -4.13 4.14 6.01
N GLN A 73 -4.26 3.04 5.25
CA GLN A 73 -5.40 2.80 4.36
C GLN A 73 -6.75 2.88 5.09
N THR A 74 -6.81 2.39 6.33
CA THR A 74 -8.00 2.49 7.17
C THR A 74 -8.40 3.95 7.47
N LEU A 75 -7.44 4.87 7.61
CA LEU A 75 -7.73 6.31 7.78
C LEU A 75 -8.26 6.93 6.49
N PHE A 76 -7.67 6.49 5.41
CA PHE A 76 -7.94 6.87 4.04
C PHE A 76 -9.35 6.45 3.58
N ASP A 77 -9.79 5.23 3.90
CA ASP A 77 -11.12 4.72 3.58
C ASP A 77 -12.27 5.44 4.33
N HIS A 78 -11.94 6.33 5.26
CA HIS A 78 -12.90 7.13 6.02
C HIS A 78 -12.93 8.58 5.54
N ASN A 79 -13.90 9.34 6.04
CA ASN A 79 -14.16 10.71 5.62
C ASN A 79 -13.15 11.74 6.18
N TRP A 80 -12.12 11.37 6.96
CA TRP A 80 -11.13 12.33 7.47
C TRP A 80 -10.47 13.14 6.36
N LEU A 81 -10.22 12.52 5.20
CA LEU A 81 -9.60 13.21 4.06
C LEU A 81 -10.57 14.08 3.25
N ARG A 82 -11.89 13.93 3.41
CA ARG A 82 -12.87 14.84 2.78
C ARG A 82 -12.71 16.28 3.27
N LEU A 83 -12.13 16.47 4.45
CA LEU A 83 -11.81 17.79 4.99
C LEU A 83 -10.77 18.55 4.14
N LEU A 84 -10.05 17.86 3.27
CA LEU A 84 -9.09 18.45 2.33
C LEU A 84 -9.74 18.83 0.98
N ASP A 85 -11.01 18.50 0.75
CA ASP A 85 -11.73 18.86 -0.46
C ASP A 85 -11.92 20.39 -0.52
N PRO A 86 -11.46 21.10 -1.57
CA PRO A 86 -11.67 22.54 -1.72
C PRO A 86 -13.14 22.98 -1.69
N GLY A 87 -14.07 22.08 -2.02
CA GLY A 87 -15.52 22.31 -1.98
C GLY A 87 -16.15 22.08 -0.60
N TRP A 88 -15.39 21.62 0.40
CA TRP A 88 -15.91 21.34 1.73
C TRP A 88 -16.32 22.62 2.46
N GLN A 89 -17.59 22.68 2.88
CA GLN A 89 -18.18 23.82 3.61
C GLN A 89 -18.49 23.51 5.08
N GLY A 90 -18.20 22.30 5.55
CA GLY A 90 -18.41 21.88 6.95
C GLY A 90 -17.20 22.18 7.83
N ALA A 91 -17.25 21.77 9.09
CA ALA A 91 -16.14 21.98 10.02
C ALA A 91 -14.85 21.24 9.58
N TRP A 92 -13.68 21.83 9.81
CA TRP A 92 -12.35 21.23 9.50
C TRP A 92 -11.77 20.40 10.66
N THR A 93 -12.65 19.85 11.48
CA THR A 93 -12.28 19.10 12.68
C THR A 93 -12.96 17.73 12.63
N THR A 94 -12.67 16.90 13.61
CA THR A 94 -13.27 15.58 13.77
C THR A 94 -14.76 15.72 14.09
N THR A 95 -15.62 14.89 13.49
CA THR A 95 -17.07 14.89 13.73
C THR A 95 -17.50 13.66 14.52
N GLU A 96 -18.61 13.79 15.27
CA GLU A 96 -19.13 12.72 16.11
C GLU A 96 -19.56 11.52 15.25
N CYS A 97 -18.97 10.35 15.51
CA CYS A 97 -19.26 9.09 14.82
C CYS A 97 -19.03 9.09 13.27
N MET A 98 -18.76 10.27 12.68
CA MET A 98 -18.41 10.58 11.29
C MET A 98 -19.42 10.13 10.22
N GLY A 99 -20.73 10.16 10.54
CA GLY A 99 -21.77 10.32 9.53
C GLY A 99 -21.94 11.81 9.22
N MET A 100 -21.67 12.26 7.98
CA MET A 100 -21.82 13.68 7.64
C MET A 100 -23.31 14.07 7.69
N LEU A 101 -23.63 15.07 8.50
CA LEU A 101 -24.99 15.34 8.92
C LEU A 101 -25.73 16.20 7.91
N THR A 102 -26.51 15.54 7.05
CA THR A 102 -27.70 16.18 6.45
C THR A 102 -28.99 15.81 7.19
N LYS A 103 -28.93 15.08 8.33
CA LYS A 103 -30.11 14.46 8.99
C LYS A 103 -30.17 14.45 10.54
N GLY A 104 -29.54 15.41 11.22
CA GLY A 104 -30.06 15.88 12.52
C GLY A 104 -29.71 15.15 13.83
N TRP A 105 -28.62 14.37 13.91
CA TRP A 105 -28.05 13.96 15.21
C TRP A 105 -26.51 13.82 15.18
N GLY A 106 -25.81 14.63 15.97
CA GLY A 106 -24.35 14.64 16.14
C GLY A 106 -23.73 16.03 15.96
N ASP A 107 -22.51 16.25 16.42
CA ASP A 107 -21.78 17.50 16.22
C ASP A 107 -20.60 17.36 15.24
N GLU A 108 -20.31 18.45 14.55
CA GLU A 108 -19.19 18.52 13.59
C GLU A 108 -17.86 18.89 14.26
N SER A 109 -17.76 18.82 15.60
CA SER A 109 -16.57 19.19 16.36
C SER A 109 -16.37 18.33 17.60
N HIS A 110 -16.23 17.01 17.37
CA HIS A 110 -16.11 16.00 18.41
C HIS A 110 -14.73 15.33 18.36
N PRO A 111 -13.91 15.39 19.43
CA PRO A 111 -12.52 14.91 19.40
C PRO A 111 -12.36 13.38 19.48
N ASP A 112 -13.44 12.63 19.67
CA ASP A 112 -13.40 11.18 19.94
C ASP A 112 -12.99 10.31 18.74
N THR A 113 -12.94 10.91 17.54
CA THR A 113 -12.42 10.31 16.31
C THR A 113 -11.08 10.91 15.87
N ALA A 114 -10.38 11.64 16.76
CA ALA A 114 -9.10 12.26 16.42
C ALA A 114 -7.99 11.24 16.13
N ILE A 115 -7.28 11.48 15.02
CA ILE A 115 -6.23 10.57 14.49
C ILE A 115 -4.83 11.17 14.57
N ALA A 116 -4.69 12.39 15.11
CA ALA A 116 -3.40 13.07 15.27
C ALA A 116 -2.36 12.19 16.00
N GLY A 117 -2.83 11.47 17.02
CA GLY A 117 -2.01 10.53 17.79
C GLY A 117 -1.45 9.38 16.95
N HIS A 118 -2.10 8.97 15.85
CA HIS A 118 -1.59 7.89 15.00
C HIS A 118 -0.36 8.35 14.23
N PHE A 119 -0.38 9.58 13.71
CA PHE A 119 0.75 10.16 13.01
C PHE A 119 1.97 10.33 13.93
N SER A 120 1.79 10.86 15.14
CA SER A 120 2.89 11.02 16.09
C SER A 120 3.40 9.69 16.66
N ALA A 121 2.48 8.76 16.97
CA ALA A 121 2.84 7.51 17.61
C ALA A 121 3.44 6.49 16.65
N PHE A 122 2.98 6.41 15.41
CA PHE A 122 3.33 5.30 14.51
C PHE A 122 4.07 5.74 13.25
N LEU A 123 3.63 6.79 12.56
CA LEU A 123 4.38 7.28 11.40
C LEU A 123 5.68 7.97 11.83
N LEU A 124 5.59 8.98 12.70
CA LEU A 124 6.77 9.57 13.33
C LEU A 124 7.47 8.54 14.26
N GLY A 125 6.68 7.66 14.88
CA GLY A 125 7.17 6.47 15.58
C GLY A 125 7.42 6.64 17.09
N VAL A 126 7.00 7.76 17.70
CA VAL A 126 7.38 8.08 19.09
C VAL A 126 6.30 7.64 20.08
N ARG A 127 6.62 6.72 20.98
CA ARG A 127 5.67 6.22 22.00
C ARG A 127 6.33 6.07 23.37
N PRO A 128 5.63 6.36 24.47
CA PRO A 128 6.18 6.18 25.81
C PRO A 128 6.25 4.68 26.15
N THR A 129 7.34 4.26 26.79
CA THR A 129 7.49 2.92 27.37
C THR A 129 7.57 2.97 28.90
N ALA A 130 7.63 4.17 29.48
CA ALA A 130 7.45 4.44 30.89
C ALA A 130 6.61 5.73 31.09
N PRO A 131 5.96 5.91 32.25
CA PRO A 131 5.20 7.11 32.56
C PRO A 131 6.00 8.41 32.31
N GLY A 132 5.31 9.42 31.77
CA GLY A 132 5.92 10.74 31.52
C GLY A 132 7.01 10.78 30.45
N TYR A 133 7.17 9.72 29.64
CA TYR A 133 8.28 9.57 28.68
C TYR A 133 9.68 9.45 29.32
N ALA A 134 9.77 9.05 30.59
CA ALA A 134 11.07 8.75 31.22
C ALA A 134 11.88 7.71 30.41
N ARG A 135 11.17 6.79 29.75
CA ARG A 135 11.67 5.93 28.67
C ARG A 135 10.68 5.96 27.51
N PHE A 136 11.19 5.91 26.29
CA PHE A 136 10.36 5.90 25.10
C PHE A 136 10.98 5.09 23.97
N VAL A 137 10.15 4.74 23.00
CA VAL A 137 10.57 4.09 21.76
C VAL A 137 10.45 5.06 20.59
N VAL A 138 11.38 4.96 19.65
CA VAL A 138 11.28 5.53 18.30
C VAL A 138 11.25 4.37 17.30
N GLU A 139 10.06 4.08 16.80
CA GLU A 139 9.76 3.01 15.84
C GLU A 139 8.93 3.57 14.68
N PRO A 140 9.58 4.24 13.71
CA PRO A 140 8.92 4.73 12.51
C PRO A 140 8.31 3.59 11.72
N GLN A 141 7.12 3.84 11.17
CA GLN A 141 6.44 2.92 10.26
C GLN A 141 6.17 3.61 8.92
N PRO A 142 7.18 3.75 8.05
CA PRO A 142 7.01 4.20 6.68
C PRO A 142 5.95 3.38 5.95
N THR A 143 5.17 4.05 5.11
CA THR A 143 4.27 3.40 4.15
C THR A 143 4.74 3.71 2.74
N ARG A 144 3.94 3.34 1.74
CA ARG A 144 4.18 3.75 0.37
C ARG A 144 4.00 5.25 0.18
N GLU A 145 2.95 5.81 0.74
CA GLU A 145 2.54 7.21 0.60
C GLU A 145 3.36 8.13 1.52
N VAL A 146 3.84 7.60 2.65
CA VAL A 146 4.60 8.34 3.65
C VAL A 146 6.03 7.82 3.70
N ARG A 147 6.90 8.45 2.89
CA ARG A 147 8.35 8.14 2.78
C ARG A 147 9.25 9.04 3.61
N TRP A 148 8.69 10.04 4.29
CA TRP A 148 9.40 10.86 5.26
C TRP A 148 8.42 11.37 6.32
N ALA A 149 8.92 11.68 7.50
CA ALA A 149 8.17 12.44 8.50
C ALA A 149 9.10 13.27 9.38
N LYS A 150 8.61 14.42 9.83
CA LYS A 150 9.29 15.31 10.77
C LYS A 150 8.31 15.82 11.80
N GLY A 151 8.67 15.75 13.06
CA GLY A 151 7.75 16.13 14.13
C GLY A 151 8.39 16.30 15.49
N ILE A 152 7.58 16.83 16.40
CA ILE A 152 7.92 17.08 17.79
C ILE A 152 6.85 16.42 18.66
N VAL A 153 7.29 15.61 19.63
CA VAL A 153 6.42 15.13 20.72
C VAL A 153 6.79 15.89 21.99
N PRO A 154 5.90 16.77 22.50
CA PRO A 154 6.15 17.48 23.75
C PRO A 154 6.07 16.52 24.94
N THR A 155 7.03 16.59 25.86
CA THR A 155 7.06 15.78 27.09
C THR A 155 7.40 16.65 28.30
N PRO A 156 7.14 16.18 29.53
CA PRO A 156 7.60 16.86 30.74
C PRO A 156 9.11 17.08 30.82
N HIS A 157 9.90 16.26 30.11
CA HIS A 157 11.37 16.36 30.06
C HIS A 157 11.88 17.27 28.92
N GLY A 158 10.97 17.87 28.14
CA GLY A 158 11.28 18.65 26.95
C GLY A 158 10.84 17.97 25.65
N PRO A 159 11.03 18.61 24.49
CA PRO A 159 10.57 18.10 23.20
C PRO A 159 11.44 16.96 22.69
N ILE A 160 10.83 15.81 22.40
CA ILE A 160 11.45 14.78 21.56
C ILE A 160 11.30 15.23 20.11
N ARG A 161 12.41 15.44 19.40
CA ARG A 161 12.40 15.81 17.98
C ARG A 161 12.82 14.62 17.15
N VAL A 162 12.01 14.25 16.17
CA VAL A 162 12.31 13.15 15.24
C VAL A 162 12.13 13.62 13.82
N GLU A 163 13.04 13.21 12.95
CA GLU A 163 13.00 13.41 11.52
C GLU A 163 13.51 12.14 10.85
N TRP A 164 12.80 11.63 9.87
CA TRP A 164 13.27 10.48 9.10
C TRP A 164 12.83 10.57 7.65
N GLN A 165 13.59 9.90 6.77
CA GLN A 165 13.30 9.75 5.36
C GLN A 165 13.78 8.42 4.81
N CYS A 166 13.07 7.90 3.83
CA CYS A 166 13.42 6.73 3.04
C CYS A 166 13.78 7.17 1.61
N GLU A 167 14.97 6.80 1.13
CA GLU A 167 15.43 7.06 -0.24
C GLU A 167 15.95 5.74 -0.83
N ASP A 168 15.34 5.25 -1.90
CA ASP A 168 15.68 3.98 -2.58
C ASP A 168 15.94 2.82 -1.59
N ASN A 169 17.23 2.50 -1.36
CA ASN A 169 17.70 1.42 -0.49
C ASN A 169 18.34 1.95 0.80
N ALA A 170 17.97 3.15 1.25
CA ALA A 170 18.49 3.80 2.45
C ALA A 170 17.36 4.37 3.32
N PHE A 171 17.62 4.38 4.62
CA PHE A 171 16.78 5.02 5.62
C PHE A 171 17.64 5.90 6.52
N GLN A 172 17.23 7.16 6.70
CA GLN A 172 17.92 8.09 7.58
C GLN A 172 16.96 8.57 8.65
N LEU A 173 17.44 8.64 9.89
CA LEU A 173 16.68 9.14 11.03
C LEU A 173 17.56 10.03 11.91
N SER A 174 17.02 11.14 12.37
CA SER A 174 17.59 11.94 13.45
C SER A 174 16.62 11.99 14.62
N VAL A 175 17.13 11.76 15.83
CA VAL A 175 16.35 11.86 17.07
C VAL A 175 17.12 12.69 18.10
N ARG A 176 16.41 13.62 18.74
CA ARG A 176 16.89 14.33 19.93
C ARG A 176 16.22 13.75 21.17
N VAL A 177 17.00 13.08 22.01
CA VAL A 177 16.59 12.50 23.29
C VAL A 177 16.72 13.58 24.39
N PRO A 178 15.64 13.95 25.09
CA PRO A 178 15.69 14.98 26.15
C PRO A 178 16.48 14.56 27.40
N PRO A 179 16.94 15.53 28.22
CA PRO A 179 17.63 15.26 29.47
C PRO A 179 16.85 14.36 30.43
N GLY A 180 17.57 13.43 31.07
CA GLY A 180 17.00 12.51 32.05
C GLY A 180 16.04 11.46 31.47
N THR A 181 16.05 11.26 30.16
CA THR A 181 15.25 10.23 29.48
C THR A 181 16.14 9.23 28.73
N THR A 182 15.58 8.09 28.34
CA THR A 182 16.25 7.09 27.49
C THR A 182 15.35 6.69 26.32
N ALA A 183 15.96 6.43 25.17
CA ALA A 183 15.27 6.02 23.96
C ALA A 183 15.73 4.64 23.49
N ASP A 184 14.77 3.81 23.07
CA ASP A 184 15.03 2.60 22.28
C ASP A 184 14.59 2.85 20.84
N LEU A 185 15.44 2.56 19.86
CA LEU A 185 15.10 2.65 18.45
C LEU A 185 14.80 1.26 17.92
N ARG A 186 13.64 1.11 17.27
CA ARG A 186 13.23 -0.16 16.66
C ARG A 186 13.12 0.03 15.16
N LEU A 187 14.03 -0.63 14.45
CA LEU A 187 14.09 -0.68 13.00
C LEU A 187 13.99 -2.15 12.56
N PRO A 188 13.45 -2.43 11.37
CA PRO A 188 13.41 -3.79 10.84
C PRO A 188 14.85 -4.33 10.65
N PRO A 189 15.09 -5.65 10.83
CA PRO A 189 16.39 -6.27 10.64
C PRO A 189 16.70 -6.47 9.14
N ALA A 190 16.68 -5.38 8.38
CA ALA A 190 16.58 -5.40 6.93
C ALA A 190 17.63 -4.49 6.26
N GLY A 191 18.83 -4.41 6.82
CA GLY A 191 19.93 -3.60 6.30
C GLY A 191 21.05 -3.46 7.33
N ARG A 192 22.13 -2.75 6.95
CA ARG A 192 23.23 -2.41 7.85
C ARG A 192 22.90 -1.10 8.59
N VAL A 193 22.97 -1.10 9.92
CA VAL A 193 22.66 0.07 10.77
C VAL A 193 23.95 0.74 11.24
N LEU A 194 24.00 2.07 11.12
CA LEU A 194 25.04 2.93 11.68
C LEU A 194 24.40 3.98 12.61
N VAL A 195 25.04 4.22 13.75
CA VAL A 195 24.72 5.25 14.74
C VAL A 195 25.86 6.26 14.74
N ASP A 196 25.58 7.50 14.34
CA ASP A 196 26.58 8.56 14.15
C ASP A 196 27.77 8.11 13.28
N GLY A 197 27.48 7.38 12.21
CA GLY A 197 28.47 6.90 11.23
C GLY A 197 29.26 5.65 11.62
N ARG A 198 28.94 5.01 12.75
CA ARG A 198 29.63 3.81 13.26
C ARG A 198 28.65 2.75 13.74
N GLU A 199 29.09 1.51 13.83
CA GLU A 199 28.27 0.45 14.43
C GLU A 199 28.03 0.77 15.92
N GLY A 200 26.79 0.60 16.38
CA GLY A 200 26.36 1.00 17.72
C GLY A 200 25.04 0.35 18.11
N THR A 201 24.69 0.48 19.39
CA THR A 201 23.40 -0.02 19.90
C THR A 201 22.27 0.96 19.57
N LEU A 202 21.08 0.42 19.33
CA LEU A 202 19.84 1.18 19.21
C LEU A 202 19.05 1.23 20.53
N GLU A 203 19.50 0.52 21.57
CA GLU A 203 18.81 0.40 22.85
C GLU A 203 19.43 1.29 23.91
N GLY A 204 18.59 1.89 24.75
CA GLY A 204 19.01 2.64 25.92
C GLY A 204 19.80 3.92 25.61
N LEU A 205 19.56 4.55 24.46
CA LEU A 205 20.22 5.80 24.08
C LEU A 205 19.90 6.89 25.12
N PRO A 206 20.91 7.44 25.82
CA PRO A 206 20.70 8.53 26.78
C PRO A 206 20.41 9.84 26.06
N GLU A 207 20.24 10.92 26.83
CA GLU A 207 20.19 12.29 26.32
C GLU A 207 21.22 12.54 25.21
N GLY A 208 20.79 13.15 24.11
CA GLY A 208 21.69 13.44 22.99
C GLY A 208 20.96 13.68 21.68
N LEU A 209 21.73 14.03 20.66
CA LEU A 209 21.30 14.03 19.27
C LEU A 209 21.96 12.84 18.59
N TYR A 210 21.15 11.97 17.99
CA TYR A 210 21.63 10.80 17.27
C TYR A 210 21.22 10.90 15.81
N LYS A 211 22.12 10.46 14.93
CA LYS A 211 21.85 10.21 13.52
C LYS A 211 21.96 8.72 13.25
N ILE A 212 20.92 8.14 12.70
CA ILE A 212 20.84 6.74 12.36
C ILE A 212 20.75 6.61 10.86
N GLU A 213 21.58 5.75 10.30
CA GLU A 213 21.59 5.43 8.88
C GLU A 213 21.41 3.93 8.73
N MET A 214 20.43 3.53 7.94
CA MET A 214 20.25 2.16 7.50
C MET A 214 20.60 2.10 6.01
N GLN A 215 21.58 1.26 5.66
CA GLN A 215 22.06 1.04 4.30
C GLN A 215 21.64 -0.35 3.83
N ASP A 216 21.63 -0.56 2.51
CA ASP A 216 21.24 -1.81 1.86
C ASP A 216 19.85 -2.28 2.31
N VAL A 217 18.93 -1.33 2.44
CA VAL A 217 17.60 -1.59 2.96
C VAL A 217 16.80 -2.40 1.96
N SER A 218 16.30 -3.56 2.40
CA SER A 218 15.45 -4.40 1.56
C SER A 218 14.17 -3.65 1.16
N PRO A 219 13.67 -3.80 -0.09
CA PRO A 219 12.38 -3.24 -0.51
C PRO A 219 11.21 -3.63 0.41
N ASP A 220 11.30 -4.79 1.05
CA ASP A 220 10.25 -5.34 1.93
C ASP A 220 10.46 -5.01 3.42
N ALA A 221 11.40 -4.13 3.77
CA ALA A 221 11.76 -3.81 5.17
C ALA A 221 10.56 -3.37 6.02
N TRP A 222 9.58 -2.69 5.42
CA TRP A 222 8.32 -2.28 6.05
C TRP A 222 7.09 -2.85 5.34
N ALA A 223 7.22 -4.01 4.69
CA ALA A 223 6.09 -4.65 4.03
C ALA A 223 4.98 -4.98 5.03
N ASP A 224 3.74 -4.61 4.69
CA ASP A 224 2.58 -4.96 5.48
C ASP A 224 2.08 -6.36 5.06
N PRO A 225 2.20 -7.38 5.93
CA PRO A 225 1.82 -8.76 5.61
C PRO A 225 0.32 -8.94 5.33
N THR A 226 -0.53 -8.01 5.78
CA THR A 226 -1.97 -8.04 5.50
C THR A 226 -2.30 -7.54 4.09
N THR A 227 -1.37 -6.84 3.44
CA THR A 227 -1.49 -6.37 2.05
C THR A 227 -0.86 -7.31 1.03
N ALA A 228 -0.24 -8.40 1.50
CA ALA A 228 0.39 -9.41 0.65
C ALA A 228 -0.62 -10.33 -0.05
N ALA A 229 -1.92 -10.16 0.21
CA ALA A 229 -2.99 -10.92 -0.41
C ALA A 229 -3.52 -10.18 -1.65
N GLY A 230 -3.02 -10.55 -2.82
CA GLY A 230 -3.56 -10.16 -4.12
C GLY A 230 -3.38 -11.32 -5.09
N THR A 231 -4.30 -12.28 -5.02
CA THR A 231 -4.44 -13.42 -5.93
C THR A 231 -4.35 -12.94 -7.38
N SER A 232 -3.47 -13.57 -8.18
CA SER A 232 -3.58 -13.45 -9.64
C SER A 232 -4.98 -13.88 -10.06
N LEU A 233 -5.55 -13.19 -11.05
CA LEU A 233 -6.70 -13.71 -11.77
C LEU A 233 -6.45 -15.18 -12.12
N GLY A 234 -7.42 -16.04 -11.85
CA GLY A 234 -7.33 -17.46 -12.20
C GLY A 234 -7.38 -17.65 -13.71
N SER A 235 -7.33 -18.90 -14.16
CA SER A 235 -7.43 -19.24 -15.59
C SER A 235 -8.83 -19.02 -16.21
N GLY A 236 -9.77 -18.40 -15.49
CA GLY A 236 -11.16 -18.22 -15.91
C GLY A 236 -11.48 -16.85 -16.54
N GLN A 237 -10.60 -15.86 -16.34
CA GLN A 237 -10.76 -14.51 -16.91
C GLN A 237 -10.38 -14.48 -18.38
N ARG A 238 -11.10 -13.67 -19.16
CA ARG A 238 -10.88 -13.53 -20.60
C ARG A 238 -10.03 -12.31 -20.89
N VAL A 239 -9.05 -12.47 -21.77
CA VAL A 239 -8.22 -11.37 -22.26
C VAL A 239 -8.58 -11.12 -23.73
N LYS A 240 -8.85 -9.87 -24.07
CA LYS A 240 -8.99 -9.38 -25.44
C LYS A 240 -7.86 -8.41 -25.75
N ALA A 241 -7.52 -8.24 -27.02
CA ALA A 241 -6.54 -7.27 -27.45
C ALA A 241 -6.85 -6.80 -28.88
N SER A 242 -6.33 -5.63 -29.27
CA SER A 242 -6.37 -5.15 -30.66
C SER A 242 -5.66 -6.11 -31.61
N SER A 243 -4.55 -6.70 -31.16
CA SER A 243 -3.83 -7.75 -31.86
C SER A 243 -3.13 -8.67 -30.86
N SER A 244 -2.78 -9.89 -31.26
CA SER A 244 -2.03 -10.81 -30.41
C SER A 244 -1.13 -11.72 -31.23
N HIS A 245 0.08 -11.97 -30.72
CA HIS A 245 0.99 -12.97 -31.24
C HIS A 245 0.88 -14.27 -30.42
N GLU A 246 0.22 -15.27 -31.01
CA GLU A 246 -0.11 -16.56 -30.37
C GLU A 246 0.91 -17.65 -30.71
N ALA A 247 2.19 -17.40 -30.43
CA ALA A 247 3.28 -18.36 -30.67
C ALA A 247 4.50 -18.10 -29.77
N GLY A 248 5.41 -19.08 -29.72
CA GLY A 248 6.73 -18.90 -29.09
C GLY A 248 6.71 -18.64 -27.58
N GLY A 249 5.63 -19.04 -26.90
CA GLY A 249 5.38 -18.77 -25.48
C GLY A 249 4.62 -17.48 -25.21
N PHE A 250 4.19 -16.75 -26.24
CA PHE A 250 3.29 -15.60 -26.13
C PHE A 250 1.84 -15.97 -26.45
N GLY A 251 0.92 -15.26 -25.80
CA GLY A 251 -0.51 -15.35 -26.08
C GLY A 251 -1.33 -14.49 -25.11
N ALA A 252 -2.49 -14.03 -25.52
CA ALA A 252 -3.32 -13.13 -24.71
C ALA A 252 -3.68 -13.76 -23.34
N ALA A 253 -4.01 -15.06 -23.32
CA ALA A 253 -4.34 -15.79 -22.10
C ALA A 253 -3.15 -15.93 -21.12
N TYR A 254 -1.91 -15.79 -21.58
CA TYR A 254 -0.73 -15.94 -20.72
C TYR A 254 -0.45 -14.72 -19.86
N LEU A 255 -1.10 -13.58 -20.16
CA LEU A 255 -1.04 -12.38 -19.33
C LEU A 255 -1.47 -12.63 -17.88
N LEU A 256 -2.36 -13.60 -17.66
CA LEU A 256 -2.94 -13.92 -16.35
C LEU A 256 -2.44 -15.25 -15.77
N ALA A 257 -1.47 -15.91 -16.41
CA ALA A 257 -1.02 -17.23 -15.96
C ALA A 257 -0.35 -17.19 -14.56
N PRO A 258 -0.40 -18.28 -13.76
CA PRO A 258 0.26 -18.37 -12.45
C PRO A 258 1.79 -18.20 -12.51
N ARG A 259 2.46 -17.86 -11.39
CA ARG A 259 3.94 -17.78 -11.35
C ARG A 259 4.54 -19.18 -11.55
N GLY A 260 5.69 -19.26 -12.24
CA GLY A 260 6.50 -20.49 -12.34
C GLY A 260 6.40 -21.27 -13.66
N GLU A 261 5.46 -20.93 -14.55
CA GLU A 261 5.36 -21.57 -15.86
C GLU A 261 6.33 -20.95 -16.87
N ALA A 262 7.59 -21.41 -16.89
CA ALA A 262 8.65 -20.86 -17.73
C ALA A 262 8.35 -20.84 -19.25
N ALA A 263 7.44 -21.71 -19.72
CA ALA A 263 7.02 -21.74 -21.12
C ALA A 263 6.10 -20.56 -21.53
N LYS A 264 5.48 -19.87 -20.56
CA LYS A 264 4.56 -18.76 -20.78
C LYS A 264 5.28 -17.44 -20.54
N LYS A 265 5.70 -16.79 -21.63
CA LYS A 265 6.43 -15.51 -21.63
C LYS A 265 5.54 -14.30 -21.37
N GLY A 266 4.24 -14.42 -21.63
CA GLY A 266 3.23 -13.38 -21.38
C GLY A 266 2.45 -13.02 -22.64
N TYR A 267 1.97 -11.77 -22.69
CA TYR A 267 1.29 -11.20 -23.84
C TYR A 267 2.27 -10.46 -24.77
N SER A 268 2.01 -10.54 -26.07
CA SER A 268 2.66 -9.73 -27.09
C SER A 268 1.62 -9.37 -28.14
N SER A 269 1.55 -8.09 -28.53
CA SER A 269 0.79 -7.67 -29.71
C SER A 269 1.40 -8.24 -31.00
N GLY A 270 0.71 -8.03 -32.12
CA GLY A 270 1.26 -8.13 -33.47
C GLY A 270 2.45 -7.18 -33.70
N PRO A 271 3.25 -7.44 -34.75
CA PRO A 271 4.43 -6.64 -35.07
C PRO A 271 4.06 -5.30 -35.72
N HIS A 272 4.81 -4.25 -35.38
CA HIS A 272 4.70 -2.93 -35.99
C HIS A 272 6.05 -2.40 -36.48
N ALA A 273 6.01 -1.60 -37.54
CA ALA A 273 7.21 -0.97 -38.11
C ALA A 273 7.65 0.29 -37.34
N THR A 274 6.75 0.90 -36.56
CA THR A 274 6.97 2.14 -35.82
C THR A 274 6.54 2.01 -34.36
N ALA A 275 7.14 2.82 -33.49
CA ALA A 275 6.73 2.89 -32.08
C ALA A 275 5.38 3.60 -31.88
N GLU A 276 5.07 4.59 -32.73
CA GLU A 276 3.82 5.35 -32.66
C GLU A 276 2.70 4.54 -33.31
N VAL A 277 1.94 3.82 -32.49
CA VAL A 277 0.82 2.99 -32.91
C VAL A 277 -0.09 2.72 -31.72
N GLU A 278 -1.39 2.60 -32.00
CA GLU A 278 -2.38 2.24 -30.99
C GLU A 278 -2.44 0.72 -30.82
N GLU A 279 -2.15 0.25 -29.61
CA GLU A 279 -2.32 -1.14 -29.19
C GLU A 279 -2.96 -1.17 -27.81
N TRP A 280 -3.87 -2.10 -27.59
CA TRP A 280 -4.53 -2.26 -26.31
C TRP A 280 -4.77 -3.72 -25.97
N LEU A 281 -4.84 -3.99 -24.68
CA LEU A 281 -5.34 -5.23 -24.12
C LEU A 281 -6.39 -4.93 -23.06
N GLU A 282 -7.36 -5.80 -22.94
CA GLU A 282 -8.46 -5.73 -21.99
C GLU A 282 -8.56 -7.05 -21.23
N VAL A 283 -8.75 -6.96 -19.93
CA VAL A 283 -9.02 -8.07 -19.04
C VAL A 283 -10.46 -7.95 -18.53
N ASP A 284 -11.25 -8.99 -18.79
CA ASP A 284 -12.59 -9.19 -18.27
C ASP A 284 -12.52 -9.96 -16.93
N LEU A 285 -12.95 -9.31 -15.85
CA LEU A 285 -12.92 -9.86 -14.50
C LEU A 285 -14.08 -10.84 -14.21
N GLY A 286 -15.07 -10.92 -15.11
CA GLY A 286 -16.28 -11.74 -15.05
C GLY A 286 -17.43 -11.11 -14.24
N GLU A 287 -17.11 -10.20 -13.32
CA GLU A 287 -18.06 -9.39 -12.56
C GLU A 287 -17.38 -8.10 -12.10
N ALA A 288 -18.17 -7.10 -11.70
CA ALA A 288 -17.62 -5.88 -11.13
C ALA A 288 -17.02 -6.13 -9.74
N LYS A 289 -15.76 -5.73 -9.54
CA LYS A 289 -15.01 -5.90 -8.29
C LYS A 289 -14.33 -4.59 -7.91
N GLU A 290 -14.26 -4.31 -6.61
CA GLU A 290 -13.41 -3.24 -6.09
C GLU A 290 -11.94 -3.62 -6.27
N LEU A 291 -11.14 -2.71 -6.79
CA LEU A 291 -9.75 -2.97 -7.12
C LEU A 291 -8.82 -2.09 -6.29
N ALA A 292 -7.84 -2.70 -5.62
CA ALA A 292 -6.82 -1.98 -4.85
C ALA A 292 -5.62 -1.58 -5.72
N ARG A 293 -5.10 -2.52 -6.51
CA ARG A 293 -3.91 -2.27 -7.36
C ARG A 293 -3.99 -3.01 -8.68
N ILE A 294 -3.35 -2.43 -9.70
CA ILE A 294 -2.99 -3.13 -10.93
C ILE A 294 -1.48 -3.11 -11.05
N VAL A 295 -0.86 -4.28 -11.25
CA VAL A 295 0.60 -4.39 -11.45
C VAL A 295 0.87 -4.91 -12.85
N LEU A 296 1.56 -4.12 -13.66
CA LEU A 296 2.03 -4.46 -14.99
C LEU A 296 3.47 -4.94 -14.90
N GLU A 297 3.68 -6.26 -15.04
CA GLU A 297 5.01 -6.85 -15.02
C GLU A 297 5.61 -6.88 -16.45
N PRO A 298 6.82 -6.35 -16.64
CA PRO A 298 7.49 -6.32 -17.93
C PRO A 298 7.95 -7.71 -18.36
N ARG A 299 8.07 -7.90 -19.68
CA ARG A 299 8.77 -9.03 -20.30
C ARG A 299 10.19 -9.15 -19.73
N ARG A 300 10.69 -10.37 -19.52
CA ARG A 300 12.02 -10.60 -18.90
C ARG A 300 12.91 -11.63 -19.61
N ASP A 301 12.43 -12.31 -20.65
CA ASP A 301 13.18 -13.39 -21.31
C ASP A 301 14.26 -12.87 -22.28
N THR A 302 14.06 -11.69 -22.88
CA THR A 302 15.03 -11.06 -23.78
C THR A 302 15.12 -9.56 -23.48
N PRO A 303 16.33 -8.96 -23.40
CA PRO A 303 16.48 -7.51 -23.23
C PRO A 303 16.22 -6.73 -24.53
N ALA A 304 16.06 -5.41 -24.41
CA ALA A 304 16.08 -4.50 -25.56
C ALA A 304 17.49 -4.40 -26.17
N ALA A 305 17.59 -3.92 -27.42
CA ALA A 305 18.88 -3.81 -28.12
C ALA A 305 19.87 -2.84 -27.43
N SER A 306 19.37 -1.75 -26.84
CA SER A 306 20.13 -0.76 -26.06
C SER A 306 20.49 -1.22 -24.64
N GLY A 307 19.94 -2.36 -24.19
CA GLY A 307 19.95 -2.78 -22.79
C GLY A 307 18.70 -2.29 -22.04
N GLY A 308 18.13 -3.15 -21.18
CA GLY A 308 16.86 -2.87 -20.48
C GLY A 308 15.73 -3.82 -20.89
N LEU A 309 14.49 -3.48 -20.53
CA LEU A 309 13.32 -4.34 -20.74
C LEU A 309 12.61 -4.00 -22.05
N ALA A 310 12.52 -4.98 -22.95
CA ALA A 310 11.93 -4.83 -24.27
C ALA A 310 10.39 -4.78 -24.23
N GLY A 311 9.80 -4.04 -25.17
CA GLY A 311 8.37 -4.07 -25.51
C GLY A 311 7.41 -3.49 -24.46
N PHE A 312 7.91 -2.98 -23.33
CA PHE A 312 7.06 -2.29 -22.35
C PHE A 312 6.68 -0.89 -22.87
N PRO A 313 5.40 -0.49 -22.86
CA PRO A 313 4.96 0.74 -23.52
C PRO A 313 5.54 2.01 -22.88
N ARG A 314 5.80 3.02 -23.72
CA ARG A 314 6.31 4.35 -23.32
C ARG A 314 5.18 5.31 -23.00
N THR A 315 4.14 5.33 -23.84
CA THR A 315 2.97 6.18 -23.62
C THR A 315 1.74 5.30 -23.60
N PHE A 316 1.07 5.25 -22.45
CA PHE A 316 -0.08 4.38 -22.25
C PHE A 316 -0.97 4.86 -21.09
N GLN A 317 -2.19 4.37 -21.09
CA GLN A 317 -3.17 4.54 -20.01
C GLN A 317 -3.56 3.20 -19.44
N VAL A 318 -3.87 3.20 -18.14
CA VAL A 318 -4.60 2.12 -17.48
C VAL A 318 -6.00 2.65 -17.23
N GLU A 319 -6.99 1.95 -17.76
CA GLU A 319 -8.38 2.37 -17.79
C GLU A 319 -9.26 1.30 -17.15
N LEU A 320 -10.37 1.73 -16.54
CA LEU A 320 -11.33 0.88 -15.85
C LEU A 320 -12.72 1.09 -16.45
N ALA A 321 -13.52 0.03 -16.51
CA ALA A 321 -14.93 0.15 -16.89
C ALA A 321 -15.81 -0.83 -16.12
N THR A 322 -17.04 -0.43 -15.81
CA THR A 322 -18.10 -1.33 -15.31
C THR A 322 -18.89 -1.96 -16.45
N GLU A 323 -18.93 -1.29 -17.61
CA GLU A 323 -19.58 -1.73 -18.84
C GLU A 323 -18.57 -1.70 -20.01
N PRO A 324 -18.65 -2.65 -20.96
CA PRO A 324 -17.73 -2.67 -22.10
C PRO A 324 -17.76 -1.37 -22.89
N GLY A 325 -16.59 -0.85 -23.29
CA GLY A 325 -16.50 0.33 -24.14
C GLY A 325 -16.61 1.69 -23.44
N ASN A 326 -17.02 1.72 -22.16
CA ASN A 326 -17.14 2.95 -21.37
C ASN A 326 -15.99 3.07 -20.35
N TYR A 327 -14.79 3.32 -20.84
CA TYR A 327 -13.58 3.35 -20.00
C TYR A 327 -13.34 4.72 -19.36
N GLN A 328 -12.91 4.68 -18.11
CA GLN A 328 -12.39 5.82 -17.37
C GLN A 328 -10.91 5.61 -17.09
N THR A 329 -10.10 6.62 -17.37
CA THR A 329 -8.65 6.56 -17.13
C THR A 329 -8.36 6.56 -15.63
N ALA A 330 -7.71 5.51 -15.15
CA ALA A 330 -7.21 5.40 -13.77
C ALA A 330 -5.77 5.92 -13.63
N ALA A 331 -4.93 5.73 -14.66
CA ALA A 331 -3.58 6.28 -14.70
C ALA A 331 -3.14 6.60 -16.12
N THR A 332 -2.32 7.64 -16.27
CA THR A 332 -1.70 8.03 -17.54
C THR A 332 -0.18 8.06 -17.39
N PHE A 333 0.51 7.46 -18.35
CA PHE A 333 1.95 7.41 -18.45
C PHE A 333 2.37 8.03 -19.78
N THR A 334 3.28 9.00 -19.73
CA THR A 334 3.77 9.72 -20.92
C THR A 334 5.29 9.65 -20.94
N ASP A 335 5.84 9.17 -22.07
CA ASP A 335 7.27 8.93 -22.25
C ASP A 335 7.94 8.17 -21.09
N PHE A 336 7.20 7.21 -20.52
CA PHE A 336 7.61 6.41 -19.39
C PHE A 336 8.81 5.53 -19.76
N PRO A 337 9.93 5.60 -19.01
CA PRO A 337 11.07 4.75 -19.25
C PRO A 337 10.72 3.29 -18.95
N ALA A 338 11.46 2.34 -19.53
CA ALA A 338 11.26 0.93 -19.21
C ALA A 338 11.40 0.71 -17.68
N PRO A 339 10.44 0.02 -17.03
CA PRO A 339 10.44 -0.12 -15.57
C PRO A 339 11.57 -1.02 -15.07
N SER A 340 11.75 -1.09 -13.75
CA SER A 340 12.55 -2.14 -13.14
C SER A 340 11.87 -3.51 -13.29
N ASN A 341 12.57 -4.59 -12.93
CA ASN A 341 11.98 -5.93 -12.94
C ASN A 341 10.72 -6.04 -12.07
N ALA A 342 10.51 -5.16 -11.07
CA ALA A 342 9.30 -5.15 -10.24
C ALA A 342 8.04 -4.79 -11.04
N GLY A 343 8.19 -4.06 -12.15
CA GLY A 343 7.11 -3.57 -12.99
C GLY A 343 6.53 -2.24 -12.54
N VAL A 344 5.35 -1.91 -13.07
CA VAL A 344 4.63 -0.67 -12.76
C VAL A 344 3.41 -1.01 -11.93
N THR A 345 3.27 -0.37 -10.77
CA THR A 345 2.09 -0.47 -9.92
C THR A 345 1.22 0.77 -10.13
N VAL A 346 -0.05 0.54 -10.45
CA VAL A 346 -1.10 1.55 -10.43
C VAL A 346 -1.90 1.35 -9.16
N ASP A 347 -1.76 2.28 -8.23
CA ASP A 347 -2.57 2.34 -7.02
C ASP A 347 -3.92 2.97 -7.36
N LEU A 348 -4.99 2.22 -7.10
CA LEU A 348 -6.35 2.61 -7.47
C LEU A 348 -7.12 3.24 -6.32
N TYR A 349 -6.54 3.31 -5.14
CA TYR A 349 -7.16 3.93 -3.99
C TYR A 349 -7.43 5.43 -4.25
N THR A 350 -8.65 5.88 -3.93
CA THR A 350 -9.08 7.28 -3.98
C THR A 350 -9.53 7.75 -2.61
N VAL A 351 -9.60 9.06 -2.38
CA VAL A 351 -10.11 9.67 -1.12
C VAL A 351 -11.47 9.12 -0.65
N ILE A 352 -12.27 8.50 -1.53
CA ILE A 352 -13.60 7.95 -1.21
C ILE A 352 -13.65 6.41 -1.19
N GLY A 353 -12.53 5.73 -1.44
CA GLY A 353 -12.40 4.27 -1.46
C GLY A 353 -11.83 3.73 -2.78
N TYR A 354 -12.05 2.45 -3.05
CA TYR A 354 -11.58 1.77 -4.24
C TYR A 354 -12.59 1.84 -5.39
N PRO A 355 -12.14 2.04 -6.64
CA PRO A 355 -13.02 1.98 -7.79
C PRO A 355 -13.48 0.55 -8.01
N SER A 356 -14.76 0.40 -8.36
CA SER A 356 -15.31 -0.86 -8.85
C SER A 356 -15.15 -0.93 -10.36
N ALA A 357 -14.62 -2.04 -10.87
CA ALA A 357 -14.46 -2.27 -12.30
C ALA A 357 -14.78 -3.72 -12.66
N HIS A 358 -15.32 -3.92 -13.84
CA HIS A 358 -15.53 -5.21 -14.49
C HIS A 358 -14.44 -5.46 -15.55
N TYR A 359 -13.98 -4.39 -16.20
CA TYR A 359 -12.94 -4.44 -17.23
C TYR A 359 -11.75 -3.58 -16.83
N ILE A 360 -10.56 -4.09 -17.10
CA ILE A 360 -9.30 -3.37 -17.00
C ILE A 360 -8.68 -3.30 -18.38
N ARG A 361 -8.36 -2.11 -18.86
CA ARG A 361 -7.71 -1.91 -20.16
C ARG A 361 -6.35 -1.24 -20.00
N VAL A 362 -5.36 -1.74 -20.74
CA VAL A 362 -4.08 -1.06 -20.94
C VAL A 362 -4.07 -0.60 -22.39
N ALA A 363 -4.11 0.72 -22.61
CA ALA A 363 -4.16 1.33 -23.94
C ALA A 363 -2.86 2.11 -24.19
N ALA A 364 -2.04 1.62 -25.12
CA ALA A 364 -0.76 2.22 -25.49
C ALA A 364 -0.88 2.96 -26.83
N THR A 365 -0.27 4.14 -26.91
CA THR A 365 -0.13 4.93 -28.15
C THR A 365 1.32 5.03 -28.61
N ARG A 366 2.26 4.69 -27.73
CA ARG A 366 3.69 4.61 -28.04
C ARG A 366 4.32 3.38 -27.41
N LEU A 367 4.80 2.49 -28.25
CA LEU A 367 5.41 1.21 -27.86
C LEU A 367 6.84 1.38 -27.36
N GLY A 368 7.28 0.36 -26.61
CA GLY A 368 8.64 0.27 -26.07
C GLY A 368 9.68 -0.11 -27.11
N GLU A 369 10.94 -0.11 -26.69
CA GLU A 369 12.04 -0.54 -27.55
C GLU A 369 11.89 -2.01 -27.97
N PRO A 370 12.16 -2.36 -29.24
CA PRO A 370 12.16 -3.73 -29.73
C PRO A 370 13.08 -4.65 -28.93
N ALA A 371 12.69 -5.91 -28.85
CA ALA A 371 13.53 -6.94 -28.27
C ALA A 371 14.76 -7.18 -29.14
N ARG A 372 15.89 -7.52 -28.52
CA ARG A 372 17.17 -7.72 -29.21
C ARG A 372 17.12 -8.82 -30.28
N ASP A 373 16.28 -9.83 -30.05
CA ASP A 373 16.04 -10.94 -30.96
C ASP A 373 15.10 -10.59 -32.13
N GLU A 374 14.49 -9.40 -32.11
CA GLU A 374 13.57 -8.91 -33.14
C GLU A 374 13.79 -7.40 -33.39
N ALA A 375 15.04 -7.02 -33.67
CA ALA A 375 15.42 -5.63 -33.83
C ALA A 375 14.58 -4.91 -34.90
N GLY A 376 14.10 -3.71 -34.57
CA GLY A 376 13.29 -2.88 -35.47
C GLY A 376 11.80 -3.24 -35.53
N VAL A 377 11.34 -4.24 -34.77
CA VAL A 377 9.92 -4.61 -34.68
C VAL A 377 9.35 -4.18 -33.34
N TYR A 378 8.38 -3.27 -33.38
CA TYR A 378 7.74 -2.73 -32.18
C TYR A 378 6.52 -3.57 -31.81
N ARG A 379 6.37 -3.85 -30.51
CA ARG A 379 5.26 -4.63 -29.94
C ARG A 379 4.90 -4.10 -28.56
N LEU A 380 3.62 -4.17 -28.20
CA LEU A 380 3.18 -4.07 -26.80
C LEU A 380 3.40 -5.42 -26.13
N GLN A 381 4.29 -5.49 -25.14
CA GLN A 381 4.63 -6.74 -24.47
C GLN A 381 4.58 -6.58 -22.95
N LEU A 382 3.86 -7.49 -22.31
CA LEU A 382 3.78 -7.61 -20.85
C LEU A 382 3.97 -9.07 -20.47
N ARG A 383 4.76 -9.33 -19.44
CA ARG A 383 4.83 -10.67 -18.86
C ARG A 383 3.53 -11.03 -18.15
N ARG A 384 2.99 -10.08 -17.39
CA ARG A 384 1.81 -10.31 -16.55
C ARG A 384 1.06 -9.03 -16.23
N LEU A 385 -0.24 -9.16 -16.05
CA LEU A 385 -1.08 -8.19 -15.35
C LEU A 385 -1.58 -8.84 -14.06
N ARG A 386 -1.29 -8.24 -12.91
CA ARG A 386 -1.85 -8.65 -11.61
C ARG A 386 -2.89 -7.63 -11.18
N VAL A 387 -3.94 -8.14 -10.57
CA VAL A 387 -4.99 -7.33 -9.94
C VAL A 387 -4.98 -7.70 -8.47
N GLU A 388 -4.92 -6.71 -7.62
CA GLU A 388 -4.99 -6.89 -6.18
C GLU A 388 -6.28 -6.25 -5.70
N TYR A 389 -7.00 -6.97 -4.86
CA TYR A 389 -8.30 -6.56 -4.33
C TYR A 389 -8.11 -5.98 -2.91
N PRO A 390 -9.04 -5.16 -2.42
CA PRO A 390 -9.01 -4.61 -1.06
C PRO A 390 -8.92 -5.66 0.06
#